data_AF-A0A968NMT5-F1
#
_entry.id   AF-A0A968NMT5-F1
#
_cell.length_a   1.000
_cell.length_b   1.000
_cell.length_c   1.000
_cell.angle_alpha   90.00
_cell.angle_beta   90.00
_cell.angle_gamma   90.00
#
_symmetry.space_group_name_H-M   'P 1'
#
loop_
_entity.id
_entity.type
_entity.pdbx_description
1 polymer ?
#
loop_
_entity_poly.entity_id
_entity_poly.type
_entity_poly.pdbx_seq_one_letter_code
_entity_poly.pdbx_strand_id
1 'polypeptide(L)'
;RFCIQAAVGHPLTIYGKGGQTRGLLDIRDTVRCIEIAIANPAEPGEFRVFNQFTELFSVSDLALMVKKAGNAIGLNVDINNLENPRIEKEEHYFNAKNTKLLDLGLQPHYLSDSLLDSLLNFAVKYQNRVDNKQILPKVLWRR
;
A
#
# COMPACT_ATOMS: atom_id res chain seq x y z
N ARG A 1 -3.19 3.03 5.50
CA ARG A 1 -4.47 3.72 5.80
C ARG A 1 -5.61 2.74 6.06
N PHE A 2 -5.90 1.81 5.15
CA PHE A 2 -7.01 0.85 5.33
C PHE A 2 -6.96 0.05 6.63
N CYS A 3 -5.80 -0.48 7.05
CA CYS A 3 -5.72 -1.21 8.33
C CYS A 3 -6.12 -0.36 9.54
N ILE A 4 -5.80 0.95 9.54
CA ILE A 4 -6.21 1.87 10.61
C ILE A 4 -7.73 2.10 10.56
N GLN A 5 -8.28 2.35 9.36
CA GLN A 5 -9.73 2.53 9.17
C GLN A 5 -10.51 1.31 9.66
N ALA A 6 -10.08 0.10 9.27
CA ALA A 6 -10.66 -1.15 9.77
C ALA A 6 -10.60 -1.25 11.30
N ALA A 7 -9.45 -0.93 11.90
CA ALA A 7 -9.27 -1.02 13.35
C ALA A 7 -10.15 -0.07 14.15
N VAL A 8 -10.48 1.12 13.62
CA VAL A 8 -11.37 2.09 14.29
C VAL A 8 -12.84 1.99 13.85
N GLY A 9 -13.20 0.97 13.08
CA GLY A 9 -14.56 0.80 12.55
C GLY A 9 -14.98 1.86 11.52
N HIS A 10 -14.03 2.54 10.89
CA HIS A 10 -14.31 3.47 9.79
C HIS A 10 -14.34 2.70 8.46
N PRO A 11 -15.34 2.91 7.58
CA PRO A 11 -15.37 2.27 6.27
C PRO A 11 -14.09 2.53 5.47
N LEU A 12 -13.56 1.52 4.77
CA LEU A 12 -12.37 1.67 3.94
C LEU A 12 -12.67 2.66 2.82
N THR A 13 -11.94 3.77 2.78
CA THR A 13 -12.23 4.84 1.82
C THR A 13 -11.52 4.62 0.49
N ILE A 14 -12.25 4.06 -0.47
CA ILE A 14 -11.82 3.95 -1.87
C ILE A 14 -12.11 5.28 -2.56
N TYR A 15 -11.15 5.81 -3.31
CA TYR A 15 -11.37 7.05 -4.08
C TYR A 15 -11.80 6.69 -5.49
N GLY A 16 -12.97 7.19 -5.89
CA GLY A 16 -13.56 6.88 -7.19
C GLY A 16 -13.87 5.40 -7.35
N LYS A 17 -13.57 4.84 -8.52
CA LYS A 17 -13.82 3.42 -8.83
C LYS A 17 -12.91 2.42 -8.10
N GLY A 18 -11.73 2.85 -7.64
CA GLY A 18 -10.78 1.98 -6.94
C GLY A 18 -9.85 1.11 -7.81
N GLY A 19 -9.93 1.23 -9.14
CA GLY A 19 -9.06 0.50 -10.07
C GLY A 19 -7.68 1.13 -10.29
N GLN A 20 -7.29 2.11 -9.47
CA GLN A 20 -5.94 2.68 -9.54
C GLN A 20 -4.93 1.62 -9.10
N THR A 21 -4.10 1.13 -10.03
CA THR A 21 -3.09 0.10 -9.75
C THR A 21 -1.71 0.71 -9.53
N ARG A 22 -1.03 0.33 -8.45
CA ARG A 22 0.33 0.83 -8.12
C ARG A 22 1.22 -0.31 -7.66
N GLY A 23 2.53 -0.10 -7.75
CA GLY A 23 3.51 -0.95 -7.10
C GLY A 23 3.57 -0.66 -5.60
N LEU A 24 3.57 -1.72 -4.80
CA LEU A 24 3.77 -1.68 -3.36
C LEU A 24 4.94 -2.57 -2.96
N LEU A 25 5.50 -2.29 -1.78
CA LEU A 25 6.49 -3.11 -1.11
C LEU A 25 6.35 -2.97 0.40
N ASP A 26 6.83 -3.98 1.12
CA ASP A 26 6.99 -3.91 2.57
C ASP A 26 8.11 -2.91 2.95
N ILE A 27 7.98 -2.28 4.11
CA ILE A 27 9.03 -1.38 4.63
C ILE A 27 10.35 -2.12 4.89
N ARG A 28 10.29 -3.42 5.22
CA ARG A 28 11.46 -4.31 5.33
C ARG A 28 12.21 -4.40 4.00
N ASP A 29 11.49 -4.45 2.89
CA ASP A 29 12.11 -4.47 1.55
C ASP A 29 12.65 -3.10 1.16
N THR A 30 12.07 -2.00 1.65
CA THR A 30 12.61 -0.66 1.40
C THR A 30 14.05 -0.54 1.87
N VAL A 31 14.33 -0.91 3.12
CA VAL A 31 15.69 -0.82 3.67
C VAL A 31 16.64 -1.80 2.99
N ARG A 32 16.14 -2.99 2.62
CA ARG A 32 16.93 -3.98 1.89
C ARG A 32 17.29 -3.53 0.47
N CYS A 33 16.38 -2.88 -0.25
CA CYS A 33 16.64 -2.33 -1.57
C CYS A 33 17.71 -1.25 -1.54
N ILE A 34 17.69 -0.38 -0.52
CA ILE A 34 18.72 0.66 -0.31
C ILE A 34 20.08 0.00 -0.04
N GLU A 35 20.12 -0.97 0.88
CA GLU A 35 21.34 -1.73 1.18
C GLU A 35 21.92 -2.39 -0.09
N ILE A 36 21.07 -3.05 -0.89
CA ILE A 36 21.47 -3.69 -2.16
C ILE A 36 22.06 -2.66 -3.13
N ALA A 37 21.43 -1.49 -3.27
CA ALA A 37 21.90 -0.45 -4.17
C ALA A 37 23.26 0.14 -3.75
N ILE A 38 23.52 0.21 -2.43
CA ILE A 38 24.81 0.65 -1.87
C ILE A 38 25.88 -0.42 -2.08
N ALA A 39 25.56 -1.68 -1.78
CA ALA A 39 26.50 -2.81 -1.89
C ALA A 39 26.90 -3.12 -3.34
N ASN A 40 26.05 -2.74 -4.30
CA ASN A 40 26.30 -2.89 -5.73
C ASN A 40 26.26 -1.50 -6.36
N PRO A 41 27.30 -0.66 -6.24
CA PRO A 41 27.28 0.72 -6.74
C PRO A 41 27.15 0.76 -8.27
N ALA A 42 26.77 1.92 -8.80
CA ALA A 42 26.84 2.18 -10.24
C ALA A 42 28.29 2.47 -10.64
N GLU A 43 28.64 2.16 -11.89
CA GLU A 43 29.96 2.52 -12.42
C GLU A 43 30.08 4.05 -12.61
N PRO A 44 31.29 4.62 -12.63
CA PRO A 44 31.49 6.04 -12.91
C PRO A 44 30.83 6.47 -14.23
N GLY A 45 29.93 7.45 -14.17
CA GLY A 45 29.17 7.94 -15.33
C GLY A 45 27.93 7.11 -15.68
N GLU A 46 27.65 6.01 -14.97
CA GLU A 46 26.44 5.22 -15.16
C GLU A 46 25.25 5.79 -14.37
N PHE A 47 24.12 5.96 -15.05
CA PHE A 47 22.85 6.32 -14.40
C PHE A 47 21.90 5.12 -14.37
N ARG A 48 21.81 4.47 -13.21
CA ARG A 48 20.91 3.33 -13.00
C ARG A 48 19.53 3.79 -12.53
N VAL A 49 18.51 3.18 -13.09
CA VAL A 49 17.11 3.35 -12.66
C VAL A 49 16.55 1.99 -12.27
N PHE A 50 16.00 1.91 -11.06
CA PHE A 50 15.31 0.75 -10.52
C PHE A 50 13.86 1.11 -10.20
N ASN A 51 12.93 0.26 -10.66
CA ASN A 51 11.55 0.34 -10.23
C ASN A 51 11.41 -0.43 -8.92
N GLN A 52 11.41 0.28 -7.80
CA GLN A 52 11.43 -0.30 -6.46
C GLN A 52 10.01 -0.58 -5.96
N PHE A 53 9.52 -1.78 -6.25
CA PHE A 53 8.32 -2.38 -5.66
C PHE A 53 8.41 -3.91 -5.79
N THR A 54 7.59 -4.67 -5.08
CA THR A 54 7.55 -6.14 -5.14
C THR A 54 6.30 -6.67 -5.83
N GLU A 55 5.15 -6.02 -5.62
CA GLU A 55 3.85 -6.47 -6.12
C GLU A 55 3.00 -5.30 -6.64
N LEU A 56 2.05 -5.61 -7.51
CA LEU A 56 1.07 -4.66 -8.04
C LEU A 56 -0.30 -4.94 -7.42
N PHE A 57 -0.95 -3.91 -6.88
CA PHE A 57 -2.32 -4.02 -6.38
C PHE A 57 -3.16 -2.83 -6.84
N SER A 58 -4.43 -3.08 -7.15
CA SER A 58 -5.42 -2.01 -7.22
C SER A 58 -5.84 -1.56 -5.82
N VAL A 59 -6.41 -0.36 -5.71
CA VAL A 59 -6.97 0.13 -4.44
C VAL A 59 -8.09 -0.80 -3.95
N SER A 60 -8.92 -1.32 -4.88
CA SER A 60 -9.98 -2.28 -4.57
C SER A 60 -9.43 -3.62 -4.06
N ASP A 61 -8.36 -4.15 -4.64
CA ASP A 61 -7.74 -5.40 -4.16
C ASP A 61 -7.25 -5.24 -2.72
N LEU A 62 -6.55 -4.14 -2.42
CA LEU A 62 -6.10 -3.83 -1.06
C LEU A 62 -7.27 -3.71 -0.08
N ALA A 63 -8.38 -3.08 -0.49
CA ALA A 63 -9.56 -2.95 0.36
C ALA A 63 -10.19 -4.33 0.66
N LEU A 64 -10.28 -5.21 -0.34
CA LEU A 64 -10.80 -6.57 -0.16
C LEU A 64 -9.89 -7.42 0.73
N MET A 65 -8.57 -7.33 0.55
CA MET A 65 -7.60 -8.03 1.40
C MET A 65 -7.69 -7.59 2.86
N VAL A 66 -7.75 -6.27 3.11
CA VAL A 66 -7.92 -5.73 4.46
C VAL A 66 -9.27 -6.09 5.06
N LYS A 67 -10.36 -6.06 4.26
CA LYS A 67 -11.68 -6.50 4.71
C LYS A 67 -11.69 -7.96 5.13
N LYS A 68 -11.10 -8.85 4.30
CA LYS A 68 -10.96 -10.28 4.62
C LYS A 68 -10.19 -10.48 5.93
N ALA A 69 -9.02 -9.87 6.05
CA ALA A 69 -8.17 -10.01 7.24
C ALA A 69 -8.82 -9.41 8.50
N GLY A 70 -9.43 -8.23 8.40
CA GLY A 70 -10.13 -7.57 9.51
C GLY A 70 -11.36 -8.34 9.99
N ASN A 71 -12.12 -8.93 9.06
CA ASN A 71 -13.27 -9.76 9.41
C ASN A 71 -12.84 -11.06 10.12
N ALA A 72 -11.69 -11.62 9.76
CA ALA A 72 -11.15 -12.82 10.43
C ALA A 72 -10.83 -12.56 11.93
N ILE A 73 -10.61 -11.31 12.32
CA ILE A 73 -10.37 -10.89 13.71
C ILE A 73 -11.55 -10.09 14.31
N GLY A 74 -12.72 -10.12 13.68
CA GLY A 74 -13.97 -9.57 14.23
C GLY A 74 -14.19 -8.07 14.08
N LEU A 75 -13.51 -7.39 13.16
CA LEU A 75 -13.62 -5.92 12.98
C LEU A 75 -14.81 -5.44 12.13
N ASN A 76 -15.61 -6.35 11.54
CA ASN A 76 -16.78 -6.02 10.71
C ASN A 76 -16.52 -4.88 9.70
N VAL A 77 -15.56 -5.09 8.81
CA VAL A 77 -15.01 -4.05 7.94
C VAL A 77 -15.94 -3.76 6.74
N ASP A 78 -16.36 -2.50 6.65
CA ASP A 78 -17.09 -1.98 5.50
C ASP A 78 -16.19 -1.25 4.51
N ILE A 79 -16.65 -1.15 3.26
CA ILE A 79 -15.96 -0.45 2.18
C ILE A 79 -16.90 0.63 1.66
N ASN A 80 -16.37 1.84 1.45
CA ASN A 80 -17.11 2.95 0.88
C ASN A 80 -16.33 3.63 -0.23
N ASN A 81 -17.00 3.93 -1.34
CA ASN A 81 -16.46 4.69 -2.45
C ASN A 81 -16.78 6.17 -2.24
N LEU A 82 -15.73 6.99 -2.23
CA LEU A 82 -15.83 8.44 -2.10
C LEU A 82 -15.59 9.10 -3.45
N GLU A 83 -16.09 10.33 -3.60
CA GLU A 83 -15.66 11.20 -4.69
C GLU A 83 -14.12 11.35 -4.65
N ASN A 84 -13.48 11.17 -5.80
CA ASN A 84 -12.03 11.16 -5.86
C ASN A 84 -11.48 12.59 -5.73
N PRO A 85 -10.70 12.89 -4.67
CA PRO A 85 -10.11 14.22 -4.50
C PRO A 85 -9.03 14.55 -5.53
N ARG A 86 -8.52 13.55 -6.27
CA ARG A 86 -7.41 13.66 -7.21
C ARG A 86 -7.89 13.66 -8.65
N ILE A 87 -7.01 14.11 -9.55
CA ILE A 87 -7.19 13.95 -10.99
C ILE A 87 -6.27 12.80 -11.43
N GLU A 88 -6.81 11.59 -11.53
CA GLU A 88 -6.08 10.41 -12.00
C GLU A 88 -7.01 9.43 -12.73
N LYS A 89 -6.43 8.52 -13.52
CA LYS A 89 -7.20 7.43 -14.14
C LYS A 89 -7.59 6.43 -13.07
N GLU A 90 -8.89 6.21 -12.91
CA GLU A 90 -9.44 5.26 -11.93
C GLU A 90 -9.50 3.82 -12.44
N GLU A 91 -9.29 3.64 -13.73
CA GLU A 91 -9.09 2.36 -14.42
C GLU A 91 -8.02 2.60 -15.50
N HIS A 92 -6.97 1.78 -15.50
CA HIS A 92 -5.92 1.87 -16.50
C HIS A 92 -5.14 0.56 -16.59
N TYR A 93 -4.54 0.32 -17.76
CA TYR A 93 -3.53 -0.72 -17.88
C TYR A 93 -2.32 -0.38 -16.99
N PHE A 94 -1.76 -1.39 -16.31
CA PHE A 94 -0.57 -1.23 -15.50
C PHE A 94 0.24 -2.53 -15.48
N ASN A 95 1.45 -2.49 -16.05
CA ASN A 95 2.37 -3.61 -16.07
C ASN A 95 3.81 -3.07 -16.01
N ALA A 96 4.19 -2.57 -14.83
CA ALA A 96 5.53 -2.06 -14.60
C ALA A 96 6.51 -3.21 -14.34
N LYS A 97 7.71 -3.15 -14.92
CA LYS A 97 8.78 -4.14 -14.68
C LYS A 97 9.62 -3.75 -13.46
N ASN A 98 9.97 -4.72 -12.60
CA ASN A 98 10.74 -4.51 -11.35
C ASN A 98 11.86 -5.57 -11.15
N THR A 99 12.51 -6.05 -12.20
CA THR A 99 13.45 -7.19 -12.10
C THR A 99 14.82 -6.82 -11.53
N LYS A 100 15.35 -5.62 -11.80
CA LYS A 100 16.75 -5.28 -11.51
C LYS A 100 17.17 -5.48 -10.04
N LEU A 101 16.28 -5.22 -9.08
CA LEU A 101 16.59 -5.45 -7.66
C LEU A 101 16.55 -6.94 -7.30
N LEU A 102 15.67 -7.72 -7.93
CA LEU A 102 15.64 -9.19 -7.81
C LEU A 102 16.91 -9.81 -8.39
N ASP A 103 17.35 -9.30 -9.54
CA ASP A 103 18.59 -9.73 -10.21
C ASP A 103 19.83 -9.47 -9.34
N LEU A 104 19.78 -8.42 -8.49
CA LEU A 104 20.82 -8.09 -7.50
C LEU A 104 20.63 -8.81 -6.14
N GLY A 105 19.70 -9.76 -6.04
CA GLY A 105 19.54 -10.63 -4.87
C GLY A 105 18.49 -10.17 -3.85
N LEU A 106 17.57 -9.27 -4.21
CA LEU A 106 16.41 -8.97 -3.35
C LEU A 106 15.59 -10.25 -3.11
N GLN A 107 15.36 -10.55 -1.83
CA GLN A 107 14.43 -11.59 -1.38
C GLN A 107 13.20 -10.88 -0.78
N PRO A 108 12.11 -10.75 -1.55
CA PRO A 108 10.99 -9.87 -1.20
C PRO A 108 10.12 -10.45 -0.08
N HIS A 109 9.58 -9.56 0.75
CA HIS A 109 8.51 -9.87 1.68
C HIS A 109 7.17 -9.54 1.01
N TYR A 110 6.60 -10.53 0.33
CA TYR A 110 5.28 -10.37 -0.27
C TYR A 110 4.18 -10.14 0.77
N LEU A 111 3.14 -9.42 0.35
CA LEU A 111 1.96 -9.18 1.15
C LEU A 111 1.30 -10.52 1.48
N SER A 112 1.12 -10.77 2.77
CA SER A 112 0.62 -12.05 3.28
C SER A 112 -0.47 -11.81 4.33
N ASP A 113 -1.31 -12.83 4.54
CA ASP A 113 -2.35 -12.80 5.57
C ASP A 113 -1.73 -12.56 6.97
N SER A 114 -0.54 -13.10 7.25
CA SER A 114 0.19 -12.86 8.51
C SER A 114 0.68 -11.43 8.66
N LEU A 115 1.15 -10.79 7.59
CA LEU A 115 1.53 -9.38 7.60
C LEU A 115 0.31 -8.48 7.88
N LEU A 116 -0.82 -8.77 7.23
CA LEU A 116 -2.06 -8.03 7.44
C LEU A 116 -2.58 -8.19 8.87
N ASP A 117 -2.57 -9.41 9.40
CA ASP A 117 -2.97 -9.69 10.78
C ASP A 117 -2.08 -8.94 11.78
N SER A 118 -0.75 -9.01 11.61
CA SER A 118 0.18 -8.27 12.46
C SER A 118 -0.07 -6.76 12.42
N LEU A 119 -0.32 -6.19 11.24
CA LEU A 119 -0.52 -4.76 11.06
C LEU A 119 -1.89 -4.31 11.59
N LEU A 120 -2.93 -5.12 11.44
CA LEU A 120 -4.26 -4.86 11.98
C LEU A 120 -4.26 -4.91 13.50
N ASN A 121 -3.66 -5.94 14.11
CA ASN A 121 -3.53 -6.03 15.57
C ASN A 121 -2.75 -4.84 16.14
N PHE A 122 -1.70 -4.39 15.43
CA PHE A 122 -1.00 -3.17 15.80
C PHE A 122 -1.91 -1.93 15.75
N ALA A 123 -2.71 -1.80 14.69
CA ALA A 123 -3.67 -0.69 14.57
C ALA A 123 -4.74 -0.73 15.67
N VAL A 124 -5.29 -1.91 15.99
CA VAL A 124 -6.26 -2.12 17.08
C VAL A 124 -5.66 -1.74 18.43
N LYS A 125 -4.42 -2.16 18.70
CA LYS A 125 -3.70 -1.83 19.95
C LYS A 125 -3.61 -0.32 20.19
N TYR A 126 -3.45 0.47 19.13
CA TYR A 126 -3.29 1.93 19.21
C TYR A 126 -4.51 2.72 18.72
N GLN A 127 -5.66 2.08 18.53
CA GLN A 127 -6.86 2.68 17.94
C GLN A 127 -7.32 3.96 18.67
N ASN A 128 -7.17 4.01 20.00
CA ASN A 128 -7.56 5.15 20.83
C ASN A 128 -6.74 6.43 20.57
N ARG A 129 -5.62 6.33 19.85
CA ARG A 129 -4.76 7.46 19.46
C ARG A 129 -5.14 8.06 18.11
N VAL A 130 -6.08 7.44 17.39
CA VAL A 130 -6.45 7.85 16.04
C VAL A 130 -7.36 9.08 16.12
N ASP A 131 -6.95 10.17 15.49
CA ASP A 131 -7.83 11.32 15.26
C ASP A 131 -8.69 11.05 14.01
N ASN A 132 -9.95 10.67 14.22
CA ASN A 132 -10.91 10.40 13.16
C ASN A 132 -11.11 11.59 12.20
N LYS A 133 -10.85 12.83 12.64
CA LYS A 133 -10.97 14.03 11.80
C LYS A 133 -9.90 14.12 10.71
N GLN A 134 -8.88 13.26 10.74
CA GLN A 134 -7.81 13.23 9.72
C GLN A 134 -7.96 12.09 8.71
N ILE A 135 -8.99 11.25 8.84
CA ILE A 135 -9.16 10.07 7.96
C ILE A 135 -9.57 10.49 6.53
N LEU A 136 -10.51 11.42 6.42
CA LEU A 136 -11.04 11.88 5.13
C LEU A 136 -10.09 12.88 4.45
N PRO A 137 -9.98 12.84 3.11
CA PRO A 137 -9.17 13.79 2.37
C PRO A 137 -9.73 15.21 2.50
N LYS A 138 -8.85 16.19 2.73
CA LYS A 138 -9.22 17.62 2.88
C LYS A 138 -8.79 18.50 1.70
N VAL A 139 -8.08 17.91 0.73
CA VAL A 139 -7.48 18.63 -0.40
C VAL A 139 -8.06 18.08 -1.69
N LEU A 140 -8.52 18.97 -2.57
CA LEU A 140 -9.09 18.65 -3.87
C LEU A 140 -8.18 19.21 -4.96
N TRP A 141 -7.76 18.40 -5.92
CA TRP A 141 -6.80 18.83 -6.96
C TRP A 141 -7.38 19.89 -7.91
N ARG A 142 -8.71 19.95 -8.03
CA ARG A 142 -9.42 20.88 -8.90
C ARG A 142 -9.62 22.26 -8.27
N ARG A 143 -9.25 22.47 -7.01
CA ARG A 143 -9.55 23.69 -6.24
C ARG A 143 -8.35 24.18 -5.46
#